data_AF-H1SCZ8-F1
#
_entry.id   AF-H1SCZ8-F1
#
_cell.length_a   1.000
_cell.length_b   1.000
_cell.length_c   1.000
_cell.angle_alpha   90.00
_cell.angle_beta   90.00
_cell.angle_gamma   90.00
#
_symmetry.space_group_name_H-M   'P 1'
#
loop_
_entity.id
_entity.type
_entity.pdbx_description
1 polymer ?
#
loop_
_entity_poly.entity_id
_entity_poly.type
_entity_poly.pdbx_seq_one_letter_code
_entity_poly.pdbx_strand_id
1 'polypeptide(L)' 'MAKYCQEKFTEATTGTEVKVCWRQDKHVHDATLITTIELWLQAQRGGQWGVRTGSYESNLSSCAVNAVSFD' A
#
# COMPACT_ATOMS: atom_id res chain seq x y z
N MET A 1 15.62 14.66 0.80
CA MET A 1 15.49 13.19 0.67
C MET A 1 14.03 12.87 0.42
N ALA A 2 13.73 11.95 -0.52
CA ALA A 2 12.36 11.50 -0.72
C ALA A 2 11.84 10.84 0.57
N LYS A 3 10.56 11.04 0.84
CA LYS A 3 9.87 10.42 1.97
C LYS A 3 8.86 9.42 1.44
N TYR A 4 8.72 8.32 2.15
CA TYR A 4 7.86 7.22 1.75
C TYR A 4 6.81 6.95 2.82
N CYS A 5 5.64 6.53 2.35
CA CYS A 5 4.62 5.89 3.15
C CYS A 5 4.55 4.42 2.76
N GLN A 6 4.12 3.58 3.70
CA GLN A 6 3.77 2.21 3.39
C GLN A 6 2.62 1.75 4.26
N GLU A 7 1.85 0.80 3.75
CA GLU A 7 0.69 0.26 4.45
C GLU A 7 0.46 -1.19 4.03
N LYS A 8 -0.13 -1.99 4.92
CA LYS A 8 -0.46 -3.38 4.61
C LYS A 8 -1.86 -3.46 4.03
N PHE A 9 -1.98 -4.29 3.00
CA PHE A 9 -3.23 -4.69 2.39
C PHE A 9 -3.39 -6.20 2.57
N THR A 10 -4.61 -6.62 2.89
CA THR A 10 -4.95 -8.02 3.11
C THR A 10 -5.99 -8.44 2.08
N GLU A 11 -5.78 -9.58 1.45
CA GLU A 11 -6.76 -10.18 0.54
C GLU A 11 -7.85 -10.89 1.35
N ALA A 12 -9.11 -10.62 1.01
CA ALA A 12 -10.27 -10.99 1.81
C ALA A 12 -10.50 -12.51 1.94
N THR A 13 -10.11 -13.29 0.93
CA THR A 13 -10.44 -14.73 0.83
C THR A 13 -9.36 -15.63 1.44
N THR A 14 -8.10 -15.29 1.18
CA THR A 14 -6.91 -16.09 1.51
C THR A 14 -6.20 -15.56 2.75
N GLY A 15 -6.47 -14.32 3.18
CA GLY A 15 -5.75 -13.67 4.26
C GLY A 15 -4.31 -13.31 3.90
N THR A 16 -3.94 -13.41 2.61
CA THR A 16 -2.62 -13.00 2.12
C THR A 16 -2.38 -11.52 2.43
N GLU A 17 -1.23 -11.21 3.03
CA GLU A 17 -0.82 -9.83 3.30
C GLU A 17 0.26 -9.36 2.32
N VAL A 18 0.10 -8.13 1.83
CA VAL A 18 1.10 -7.42 1.04
C VAL A 18 1.34 -6.06 1.65
N LYS A 19 2.60 -5.67 1.79
CA LYS A 19 2.97 -4.30 2.16
C LYS A 19 3.16 -3.50 0.87
N VAL A 20 2.43 -2.39 0.72
CA VAL A 20 2.57 -1.48 -0.41
C VAL A 20 3.28 -0.22 0.08
N CYS A 21 4.21 0.31 -0.70
CA CYS A 21 4.95 1.52 -0.41
C CYS A 21 4.78 2.54 -1.53
N TRP A 22 4.65 3.82 -1.20
CA TRP A 22 4.54 4.91 -2.17
C TRP A 22 5.29 6.16 -1.69
N ARG A 23 5.57 7.06 -2.64
CA ARG A 23 6.23 8.33 -2.36
C ARG A 23 5.25 9.38 -1.83
N GLN A 24 5.62 10.04 -0.73
CA GLN A 24 4.81 11.09 -0.10
C GLN A 24 4.65 12.34 -0.97
N ASP A 25 5.65 12.65 -1.79
CA ASP A 25 5.62 13.82 -2.68
C ASP A 25 4.77 13.59 -3.94
N LYS A 26 4.35 12.34 -4.17
CA LYS A 26 3.52 11.94 -5.31
C LYS A 26 2.10 11.59 -4.92
N HIS A 27 1.94 11.01 -3.74
CA HIS A 27 0.69 10.44 -3.28
C HIS A 27 0.42 10.85 -1.84
N VAL A 28 -0.72 11.49 -1.63
CA VAL A 28 -1.23 11.85 -0.31
C VAL A 28 -1.97 10.65 0.27
N HIS A 29 -1.76 10.33 1.55
CA HIS A 29 -2.54 9.29 2.22
C HIS A 29 -3.97 9.78 2.43
N ASP A 30 -4.86 9.39 1.52
CA ASP A 30 -6.29 9.66 1.58
C ASP A 30 -7.09 8.44 1.10
N ALA A 31 -8.42 8.49 1.24
CA ALA A 31 -9.30 7.40 0.82
C ALA A 31 -9.17 7.09 -0.67
N THR A 32 -8.92 8.09 -1.51
CA THR A 32 -8.80 7.93 -2.97
C THR A 32 -7.56 7.11 -3.33
N LEU A 33 -6.41 7.43 -2.73
CA LEU A 33 -5.17 6.67 -2.91
C LEU A 33 -5.36 5.23 -2.46
N ILE A 34 -5.95 5.01 -1.28
CA ILE A 34 -6.17 3.66 -0.74
C ILE A 34 -7.03 2.84 -1.71
N THR A 35 -8.16 3.37 -2.17
CA THR A 35 -8.99 2.69 -3.17
C THR A 35 -8.23 2.45 -4.48
N THR A 36 -7.38 3.38 -4.90
CA THR A 36 -6.54 3.20 -6.09
C THR A 36 -5.57 2.03 -5.94
N ILE A 37 -4.93 1.92 -4.77
CA ILE A 37 -4.01 0.81 -4.45
C ILE A 37 -4.77 -0.53 -4.36
N GLU A 38 -5.97 -0.55 -3.77
CA GLU A 38 -6.81 -1.76 -3.70
C GLU A 38 -7.16 -2.27 -5.10
N LEU A 39 -7.60 -1.39 -6.00
CA LEU A 39 -7.91 -1.73 -7.39
C LEU A 39 -6.66 -2.16 -8.16
N TRP A 40 -5.54 -1.50 -7.93
CA TRP A 40 -4.26 -1.87 -8.53
C TRP A 40 -3.78 -3.26 -8.08
N LEU A 41 -3.88 -3.58 -6.77
CA LEU A 41 -3.58 -4.91 -6.24
C LEU A 41 -4.53 -5.96 -6.82
N GLN A 42 -5.83 -5.65 -6.93
CA GLN A 42 -6.82 -6.52 -7.57
C GLN A 42 -6.46 -6.80 -9.03
N ALA A 43 -6.03 -5.79 -9.79
CA ALA A 43 -5.61 -5.97 -11.19
C ALA A 43 -4.32 -6.80 -11.31
N GLN A 44 -3.37 -6.64 -10.39
CA GLN A 44 -2.09 -7.36 -10.44
C GLN A 44 -2.13 -8.79 -9.90
N ARG A 45 -2.91 -9.02 -8.84
CA ARG A 45 -2.87 -10.27 -8.05
C ARG A 45 -4.20 -11.00 -8.01
N GLY A 46 -5.27 -10.41 -8.55
CA GLY A 46 -6.63 -10.89 -8.38
C GLY A 46 -7.12 -10.75 -6.93
N GLY A 47 -8.32 -11.24 -6.67
CA GLY A 47 -8.94 -11.18 -5.34
C GLY A 47 -9.43 -9.78 -4.96
N GLN A 48 -9.95 -9.67 -3.74
CA GLN A 48 -10.40 -8.40 -3.18
C GLN A 48 -9.45 -7.97 -2.07
N TRP A 49 -8.82 -6.82 -2.24
CA TRP A 49 -7.85 -6.28 -1.30
C TRP A 49 -8.50 -5.20 -0.44
N GLY A 50 -8.11 -5.15 0.83
CA GLY A 50 -8.51 -4.10 1.75
C GLY A 50 -7.33 -3.66 2.60
N VAL A 51 -7.33 -2.39 3.00
CA VAL A 51 -6.31 -1.85 3.92
C VAL A 51 -6.40 -2.50 5.31
N ARG A 52 -5.25 -2.87 5.89
CA ARG A 52 -5.18 -3.38 7.27
C ARG A 52 -5.12 -2.21 8.24
N THR A 53 -6.13 -2.10 9.10
CA THR A 53 -6.21 -1.05 10.13
C THR A 53 -4.95 -1.02 11.00
N GLY A 54 -4.41 0.18 11.24
CA GLY A 54 -3.24 0.39 12.10
C GLY A 54 -1.90 -0.03 11.50
N SER A 55 -1.85 -0.25 10.18
CA SER A 55 -0.61 -0.65 9.49
C SER A 55 0.11 0.48 8.74
N TYR A 56 -0.46 1.69 8.75
CA TYR A 56 0.11 2.86 8.10
C TYR A 56 1.40 3.33 8.76
N GLU A 57 2.45 3.47 7.96
CA GLU A 57 3.75 4.01 8.33
C GLU A 57 4.12 5.15 7.39
N SER A 58 4.68 6.24 7.92
CA SER A 58 4.99 7.46 7.16
C SER A 58 6.38 8.01 7.51
N ASN A 59 6.82 9.01 6.74
CA ASN A 59 8.09 9.74 6.90
C ASN A 59 9.34 8.85 6.78
N LEU A 60 9.18 7.67 6.18
CA LEU A 60 10.24 6.71 5.98
C LEU A 60 11.27 7.23 4.99
N SER A 61 12.55 6.91 5.22
CA SER A 61 13.65 7.22 4.30
C SER A 61 13.66 6.30 3.07
N SER A 62 13.03 5.14 3.16
CA SER A 62 12.97 4.12 2.11
C SER A 62 11.79 3.18 2.35
N CYS A 63 11.34 2.50 1.28
CA CYS A 63 10.40 1.39 1.39
C CYS A 63 11.02 0.19 2.13
N ALA A 64 10.18 -0.60 2.81
CA ALA A 64 10.61 -1.90 3.32
C ALA A 64 11.05 -2.83 2.17
N VAL A 65 12.01 -3.72 2.44
CA VAL A 65 12.63 -4.62 1.42
C VAL A 65 11.61 -5.50 0.70
N ASN A 66 10.54 -5.92 1.38
CA ASN A 66 9.48 -6.76 0.82
C ASN A 66 8.22 -5.97 0.46
N ALA A 67 8.28 -4.64 0.43
CA ALA A 67 7.17 -3.82 0.00
C ALA A 67 7.08 -3.77 -1.52
N VAL A 68 5.86 -3.80 -2.05
CA VAL A 68 5.59 -3.54 -3.46
C VAL A 68 5.49 -2.04 -3.64
N SER A 69 6.26 -1.48 -4.56
CA SER A 69 6.23 -0.03 -4.84
C SER A 69 5.04 0.31 -5.73
N PHE A 70 4.26 1.30 -5.29
CA PHE A 70 3.22 1.98 -6.04
C PHE A 70 3.75 3.35 -6.47
N ASP A 71 3.77 3.61 -7.78
CA ASP A 71 4.28 4.84 -8.41
C ASP A 71 3.17 5.64 -9.07
#